data_AF-A0A7K2XU66-F1
#
_entry.id   AF-A0A7K2XU66-F1
#
_cell.length_a   1.000
_cell.length_b   1.000
_cell.length_c   1.000
_cell.angle_alpha   90.00
_cell.angle_beta   90.00
_cell.angle_gamma   90.00
#
_symmetry.space_group_name_H-M   'P 1'
#
loop_
_entity.id
_entity.type
_entity.pdbx_description
1 polymer ?
#
loop_
_entity_poly.entity_id
_entity_poly.type
_entity_poly.pdbx_seq_one_letter_code
_entity_poly.pdbx_strand_id
1 'polypeptide(L)'
;MAVSLSKGGNVSLSKEAPGLTAVTVGLGWDVRTTTGVDFDLDASAIAVNPTGKVVSDGHFVFFNNKSTPDQTIVHTGDNRTGEGAGDDEAINVNLAGLPADVDKIVFPVSI
;
A
#
# COMPACT_ATOMS: atom_id res chain seq x y z
N MET A 1 18.01 7.58 0.57
CA MET A 1 18.30 7.72 -0.88
C MET A 1 17.03 7.36 -1.62
N ALA A 2 16.63 8.15 -2.62
CA ALA A 2 15.47 7.81 -3.44
C ALA A 2 15.90 6.79 -4.50
N VAL A 3 15.21 5.66 -4.58
CA VAL A 3 15.43 4.67 -5.65
C VAL A 3 14.37 4.89 -6.70
N SER A 4 14.78 5.25 -7.92
CA SER A 4 13.87 5.35 -9.05
C SER A 4 13.71 3.98 -9.71
N LEU A 5 12.47 3.50 -9.77
CA LEU A 5 12.10 2.22 -10.38
C LEU A 5 11.43 2.48 -11.73
N SER A 6 11.86 1.77 -12.77
CA SER A 6 11.14 1.70 -14.04
C SER A 6 10.06 0.60 -13.97
N LYS A 7 9.06 0.67 -14.87
CA LYS A 7 8.01 -0.36 -14.95
C LYS A 7 8.63 -1.75 -15.11
N GLY A 8 8.31 -2.66 -14.19
CA GLY A 8 8.86 -4.02 -14.14
C GLY A 8 10.23 -4.13 -13.47
N GLY A 9 10.78 -3.04 -12.94
CA GLY A 9 11.99 -3.06 -12.13
C GLY A 9 11.76 -3.70 -10.77
N ASN A 10 12.77 -4.39 -10.25
CA ASN A 10 12.79 -4.93 -8.90
C ASN A 10 13.93 -4.28 -8.11
N VAL A 11 13.65 -3.86 -6.87
CA VAL A 11 14.67 -3.40 -5.92
C VAL A 11 14.75 -4.37 -4.75
N SER A 12 15.95 -4.70 -4.31
CA SER A 12 16.16 -5.51 -3.11
C SER A 12 16.22 -4.62 -1.87
N LEU A 13 15.10 -4.52 -1.15
CA LEU A 13 15.03 -3.75 0.09
C LEU A 13 15.99 -4.27 1.17
N SER A 14 16.32 -5.56 1.15
CA SER A 14 17.29 -6.16 2.09
C SER A 14 18.73 -5.63 1.92
N LYS A 15 19.09 -5.14 0.73
CA LYS A 15 20.40 -4.53 0.47
C LYS A 15 20.44 -3.06 0.91
N GLU A 16 19.33 -2.36 0.77
CA GLU A 16 19.20 -0.94 1.11
C GLU A 16 18.96 -0.72 2.61
N ALA A 17 18.20 -1.62 3.25
CA ALA A 17 17.84 -1.54 4.67
C ALA A 17 17.82 -2.95 5.31
N PRO A 18 18.97 -3.43 5.83
CA PRO A 18 19.04 -4.70 6.54
C PRO A 18 18.15 -4.67 7.79
N GLY A 19 17.25 -5.64 7.93
CA GLY A 19 16.35 -5.73 9.09
C GLY A 19 15.13 -4.81 9.02
N LEU A 20 14.62 -4.52 7.82
CA LEU A 20 13.39 -3.74 7.63
C LEU A 20 12.21 -4.36 8.40
N THR A 21 11.75 -3.67 9.44
CA THR A 21 10.65 -4.12 10.29
C THR A 21 9.32 -3.48 9.92
N ALA A 22 9.35 -2.30 9.32
CA ALA A 22 8.17 -1.55 8.91
C ALA A 22 8.41 -0.82 7.58
N VAL A 23 7.35 -0.70 6.79
CA VAL A 23 7.33 -0.02 5.50
C VAL A 23 6.07 0.84 5.43
N THR A 24 6.20 2.03 4.87
CA THR A 24 5.05 2.87 4.51
C THR A 24 5.01 2.99 3.00
N VAL A 25 3.85 2.72 2.43
CA VAL A 25 3.57 2.93 1.00
C VAL A 25 2.70 4.16 0.91
N GLY A 26 3.25 5.23 0.33
CA GLY A 26 2.52 6.46 0.03
C GLY A 26 2.04 6.48 -1.42
N LEU A 27 0.82 6.97 -1.64
CA LEU A 27 0.27 7.29 -2.94
C LEU A 27 -0.08 8.77 -2.95
N GLY A 28 0.43 9.51 -3.93
CA GLY A 28 0.10 10.91 -4.14
C GLY A 28 -0.26 11.17 -5.59
N TRP A 29 -1.26 12.03 -5.83
CA TRP A 29 -1.68 12.43 -7.17
C TRP A 29 -2.17 13.87 -7.20
N ASP A 30 -2.00 14.52 -8.35
CA ASP A 30 -2.44 15.89 -8.51
C ASP A 30 -3.96 15.98 -8.71
N VAL A 31 -4.58 16.88 -7.96
CA VAL A 31 -5.98 17.30 -8.14
C VAL A 31 -6.27 17.67 -9.59
N ARG A 32 -7.47 17.33 -10.01
CA ARG A 32 -7.96 17.67 -11.34
C ARG A 32 -8.05 19.20 -11.51
N THR A 33 -7.39 19.72 -12.54
CA THR A 33 -7.38 21.16 -12.86
C THR A 33 -8.51 21.59 -13.83
N THR A 34 -9.38 20.66 -14.24
CA THR A 34 -10.45 20.87 -15.24
C THR A 34 -11.84 20.55 -14.67
N THR A 35 -12.91 21.02 -15.30
CA THR A 35 -14.28 20.82 -14.83
C THR A 35 -14.75 19.36 -14.98
N GLY A 36 -15.29 18.77 -13.90
CA GLY A 36 -15.93 17.46 -13.86
C GLY A 36 -15.63 16.71 -12.56
N VAL A 37 -15.80 15.38 -12.55
CA VAL A 37 -15.54 14.53 -11.38
C VAL A 37 -14.05 14.54 -11.02
N ASP A 38 -13.76 14.57 -9.72
CA ASP A 38 -12.42 14.50 -9.15
C ASP A 38 -11.76 13.14 -9.43
N PHE A 39 -10.42 13.11 -9.36
CA PHE A 39 -9.67 11.86 -9.42
C PHE A 39 -9.67 11.22 -8.03
N ASP A 40 -10.42 10.14 -7.89
CA ASP A 40 -10.48 9.28 -6.71
C ASP A 40 -9.51 8.13 -6.97
N LEU A 41 -8.31 8.16 -6.38
CA LEU A 41 -7.35 7.06 -6.52
C LEU A 41 -7.33 6.28 -5.22
N ASP A 42 -7.63 4.98 -5.31
CA ASP A 42 -7.61 4.10 -4.16
C ASP A 42 -6.29 3.32 -4.11
N ALA A 43 -5.51 3.50 -3.04
CA ALA A 43 -4.48 2.57 -2.64
C ALA A 43 -5.09 1.36 -1.93
N SER A 44 -4.52 0.19 -2.19
CA SER A 44 -4.95 -1.03 -1.52
C SER A 44 -3.76 -1.93 -1.23
N ALA A 45 -3.91 -2.85 -0.28
CA ALA A 45 -2.89 -3.83 0.07
C ALA A 45 -3.52 -5.21 0.29
N ILE A 46 -2.95 -6.20 -0.37
CA ILE A 46 -3.42 -7.59 -0.33
C ILE A 46 -2.29 -8.45 0.20
N ALA A 47 -2.46 -9.04 1.37
CA ALA A 47 -1.55 -10.06 1.86
C ALA A 47 -1.90 -11.42 1.26
N VAL A 48 -0.90 -12.04 0.62
CA VAL A 48 -1.02 -13.25 -0.18
C VAL A 48 -0.17 -14.35 0.46
N ASN A 49 -0.74 -15.54 0.54
CA ASN A 49 -0.08 -16.73 1.05
C ASN A 49 0.89 -17.34 0.02
N PRO A 50 1.71 -18.33 0.41
CA PRO A 50 2.63 -19.01 -0.51
C PRO A 50 1.96 -19.69 -1.70
N THR A 51 0.65 -19.98 -1.61
CA THR A 51 -0.14 -20.56 -2.71
C THR A 51 -0.65 -19.53 -3.72
N GLY A 52 -0.36 -18.25 -3.51
CA GLY A 52 -0.79 -17.16 -4.40
C GLY A 52 -2.23 -16.71 -4.17
N LYS A 53 -2.85 -17.04 -3.04
CA LYS A 53 -4.21 -16.61 -2.66
C LYS A 53 -4.16 -15.63 -1.50
N VAL A 54 -5.17 -14.76 -1.39
CA VAL A 54 -5.31 -13.89 -0.20
C VAL A 54 -5.40 -14.76 1.06
N VAL A 55 -4.71 -14.36 2.14
CA VAL A 55 -4.70 -15.13 3.40
C VAL A 55 -6.12 -15.26 3.96
N SER A 56 -6.87 -14.17 3.98
CA SER A 56 -8.31 -14.15 4.27
C SER A 56 -8.94 -12.85 3.75
N ASP A 57 -10.26 -12.75 3.75
CA ASP A 57 -10.96 -11.52 3.35
C ASP A 57 -10.59 -10.31 4.22
N GLY A 58 -10.23 -10.54 5.49
CA GLY A 58 -9.73 -9.48 6.39
C GLY A 58 -8.31 -9.02 6.08
N HIS A 59 -7.54 -9.82 5.32
CA HIS A 59 -6.19 -9.50 4.89
C HIS A 59 -6.12 -8.66 3.61
N PHE A 60 -7.28 -8.21 3.13
CA PHE A 60 -7.40 -7.24 2.07
C PHE A 60 -7.72 -5.87 2.67
N VAL A 61 -6.75 -4.95 2.61
CA VAL A 61 -6.85 -3.59 3.12
C VAL A 61 -7.15 -2.63 1.97
N PHE A 62 -8.21 -1.84 2.13
CA PHE A 62 -8.71 -0.87 1.15
C PHE A 62 -9.61 0.16 1.88
N PHE A 63 -10.18 1.14 1.18
CA PHE A 63 -10.99 2.22 1.76
C PHE A 63 -12.05 1.76 2.78
N ASN A 64 -12.70 0.60 2.56
CA ASN A 64 -13.73 0.06 3.45
C ASN A 64 -13.16 -0.84 4.57
N ASN A 65 -11.98 -1.43 4.37
CA ASN A 65 -11.30 -2.25 5.37
C ASN A 65 -9.92 -1.67 5.69
N LYS A 66 -9.87 -0.78 6.67
CA LYS A 66 -8.68 0.04 6.96
C LYS A 66 -7.53 -0.72 7.63
N SER A 67 -7.75 -1.92 8.14
CA SER A 67 -6.69 -2.66 8.83
C SER A 67 -6.88 -4.16 8.76
N THR A 68 -5.77 -4.90 8.74
CA THR A 68 -5.81 -6.35 8.92
C THR A 68 -6.21 -6.73 10.35
N PRO A 69 -6.75 -7.94 10.57
CA PRO A 69 -7.07 -8.45 11.92
C PRO A 69 -5.85 -8.41 12.87
N ASP A 70 -4.66 -8.62 12.32
CA ASP A 70 -3.40 -8.63 13.06
C ASP A 70 -2.79 -7.23 13.25
N GLN A 71 -3.46 -6.18 12.73
CA GLN A 71 -2.99 -4.78 12.73
C GLN A 71 -1.60 -4.59 12.10
N THR A 72 -1.22 -5.51 11.23
CA THR A 72 0.06 -5.50 10.54
C THR A 72 0.04 -4.58 9.33
N ILE A 73 -1.10 -4.44 8.66
CA ILE A 73 -1.28 -3.52 7.54
C ILE A 73 -2.41 -2.56 7.91
N VAL A 74 -2.14 -1.26 7.86
CA VAL A 74 -3.06 -0.21 8.28
C VAL A 74 -3.09 0.90 7.23
N HIS A 75 -4.27 1.16 6.68
CA HIS A 75 -4.59 2.30 5.84
C HIS A 75 -4.83 3.54 6.69
N THR A 76 -4.13 4.64 6.41
CA THR A 76 -4.20 5.85 7.23
C THR A 76 -5.45 6.68 6.95
N GLY A 77 -5.98 6.65 5.73
CA GLY A 77 -7.17 7.38 5.33
C GLY A 77 -7.38 7.29 3.83
N ASP A 78 -8.64 7.40 3.42
CA ASP A 78 -9.06 7.46 2.01
C ASP A 78 -9.12 8.95 1.61
N ASN A 79 -8.39 9.31 0.57
CA ASN A 79 -8.42 10.65 -0.01
C ASN A 79 -9.09 10.60 -1.38
N ARG A 80 -10.22 11.28 -1.51
CA ARG A 80 -11.06 11.18 -2.71
C ARG A 80 -10.84 12.26 -3.75
N THR A 81 -9.88 13.13 -3.50
CA THR A 81 -9.65 14.35 -4.31
C THR A 81 -8.21 14.52 -4.74
N GLY A 82 -7.25 14.01 -3.97
CA GLY A 82 -5.82 14.34 -4.13
C GLY A 82 -5.48 15.76 -3.65
N GLU A 83 -6.36 16.36 -2.82
CA GLU A 83 -6.12 17.69 -2.28
C GLU A 83 -5.12 17.59 -1.12
N GLY A 84 -3.85 17.90 -1.41
CA GLY A 84 -2.78 17.74 -0.45
C GLY A 84 -1.40 18.04 -1.07
N ALA A 85 -0.39 18.15 -0.21
CA ALA A 85 1.00 18.17 -0.64
C ALA A 85 1.70 16.96 -0.03
N GLY A 86 2.17 16.02 -0.87
CA GLY A 86 2.89 14.82 -0.45
C GLY A 86 2.14 13.54 -0.81
N ASP A 87 2.13 12.58 0.13
CA ASP A 87 1.39 11.33 0.00
C ASP A 87 -0.05 11.56 0.47
N ASP A 88 -1.00 11.56 -0.47
CA ASP A 88 -2.43 11.75 -0.22
C ASP A 88 -3.04 10.58 0.54
N GLU A 89 -2.57 9.37 0.23
CA GLU A 89 -2.91 8.15 0.95
C GLU A 89 -1.66 7.42 1.40
N ALA A 90 -1.74 6.74 2.54
CA ALA A 90 -0.65 5.91 3.03
C ALA A 90 -1.13 4.59 3.61
N ILE A 91 -0.35 3.55 3.33
CA ILE A 91 -0.52 2.21 3.89
C ILE A 91 0.74 1.88 4.69
N ASN A 92 0.57 1.73 6.00
CA ASN A 92 1.61 1.31 6.91
C ASN A 92 1.61 -0.21 7.02
N VAL A 93 2.79 -0.82 6.87
CA VAL A 93 2.99 -2.27 6.90
C VAL A 93 4.07 -2.60 7.91
N ASN A 94 3.70 -3.31 8.98
CA ASN A 94 4.61 -3.88 9.96
C ASN A 94 5.00 -5.30 9.52
N LEU A 95 6.17 -5.43 8.89
CA LEU A 95 6.74 -6.70 8.45
C LEU A 95 7.14 -7.61 9.62
N ALA A 96 7.55 -7.04 10.76
CA ALA A 96 7.98 -7.82 11.92
C ALA A 96 6.81 -8.55 12.60
N GLY A 97 5.59 -8.01 12.48
CA GLY A 97 4.37 -8.61 13.02
C GLY A 97 3.62 -9.51 12.04
N LEU A 98 4.08 -9.65 10.79
CA LEU A 98 3.34 -10.41 9.79
C LEU A 98 3.22 -11.89 10.17
N PRO A 99 2.03 -12.50 10.00
CA PRO A 99 1.87 -13.95 10.13
C PRO A 99 2.80 -14.69 9.18
N ALA A 100 3.29 -15.86 9.60
CA ALA A 100 4.11 -16.74 8.75
C ALA A 100 3.38 -17.24 7.50
N ASP A 101 2.05 -17.13 7.49
CA ASP A 101 1.20 -17.48 6.36
C ASP A 101 1.23 -16.43 5.23
N VAL A 102 1.80 -15.24 5.46
CA VAL A 102 1.96 -14.18 4.44
C VAL A 102 3.31 -14.35 3.75
N ASP A 103 3.29 -14.64 2.44
CA ASP A 103 4.50 -14.74 1.60
C ASP A 103 4.78 -13.44 0.84
N LYS A 104 3.71 -12.76 0.39
CA LYS A 104 3.80 -11.56 -0.44
C LYS A 104 2.72 -10.57 -0.07
N ILE A 105 3.02 -9.28 -0.24
CA ILE A 105 2.03 -8.21 -0.17
C ILE A 105 2.00 -7.52 -1.52
N VAL A 106 0.80 -7.44 -2.11
CA VAL A 106 0.56 -6.77 -3.38
C VAL A 106 -0.15 -5.45 -3.10
N PHE A 107 0.35 -4.37 -3.69
CA PHE A 107 -0.26 -3.04 -3.56
C PHE A 107 -0.86 -2.63 -4.91
N PRO A 108 -2.14 -2.95 -5.18
CA PRO A 108 -2.83 -2.40 -6.32
C PRO A 108 -3.23 -0.94 -6.07
N VAL A 109 -3.30 -0.18 -7.16
CA VAL A 109 -3.86 1.16 -7.21
C VAL A 109 -4.97 1.19 -8.26
N SER A 110 -6.12 1.75 -7.91
CA SER A 110 -7.28 1.93 -8.80
C SER A 110 -7.71 3.39 -8.90
N ILE A 111 -8.54 3.69 -9.92
CA ILE A 111 -9.21 4.96 -10.18
C ILE A 111 -10.72 4.67 -10.31
#